data_AF-A0A3C0BLI3-F1
#
_entry.id   AF-A0A3C0BLI3-F1
#
_cell.length_a   1.000
_cell.length_b   1.000
_cell.length_c   1.000
_cell.angle_alpha   90.00
_cell.angle_beta   90.00
_cell.angle_gamma   90.00
#
_symmetry.space_group_name_H-M   'P 1'
#
loop_
_entity.id
_entity.type
_entity.pdbx_description
1 polymer ?
#
loop_
_entity_poly.entity_id
_entity_poly.type
_entity_poly.pdbx_seq_one_letter_code
_entity_poly.pdbx_strand_id
1 'polypeptide(L)'
;GNSALCGSEAQKAGVSVVITENSSWTLTSLLDGIDSAAAQAGADAAVYAFADCPFLDKVLTGELVSTHEKYAAEYTFADGYPYGFASEVLDKGTVPILAELSRTAQQKLGGTAEF
;
A
#
# COMPACT_ATOMS: atom_id res chain seq x y z
N GLY A 1 -17.87 12.23 5.22
CA GLY A 1 -16.42 12.29 4.90
C GLY A 1 -16.13 11.33 3.77
N ASN A 2 -14.93 11.41 3.18
CA ASN A 2 -14.53 10.55 2.07
C ASN A 2 -14.59 9.06 2.41
N SER A 3 -14.31 8.68 3.66
CA SER A 3 -14.43 7.31 4.17
C SER A 3 -15.84 6.70 4.02
N ALA A 4 -16.88 7.45 4.40
CA ALA A 4 -18.27 6.99 4.26
C ALA A 4 -18.65 6.78 2.78
N LEU A 5 -18.13 7.62 1.88
CA LEU A 5 -18.32 7.45 0.43
C LEU A 5 -17.61 6.19 -0.06
N CYS A 6 -16.33 6.00 0.29
CA CYS A 6 -15.56 4.81 -0.05
C CYS A 6 -16.25 3.51 0.39
N GLY A 7 -16.78 3.47 1.61
CA GLY A 7 -17.52 2.30 2.11
C GLY A 7 -18.79 2.03 1.32
N SER A 8 -19.55 3.08 0.98
CA SER A 8 -20.77 2.93 0.19
C SER A 8 -20.51 2.45 -1.24
N GLU A 9 -19.44 2.92 -1.89
CA GLU A 9 -19.06 2.49 -3.23
C GLU A 9 -18.50 1.07 -3.24
N ALA A 10 -17.68 0.70 -2.26
CA ALA A 10 -17.18 -0.66 -2.11
C ALA A 10 -18.32 -1.67 -1.89
N GLN A 11 -19.31 -1.31 -1.07
CA GLN A 11 -20.49 -2.15 -0.85
C GLN A 11 -21.30 -2.34 -2.14
N LYS A 12 -21.52 -1.26 -2.92
CA LYS A 12 -22.19 -1.36 -4.24
C LYS A 12 -21.42 -2.24 -5.21
N ALA A 13 -20.09 -2.17 -5.19
CA ALA A 13 -19.22 -3.01 -6.01
C ALA A 13 -19.12 -4.47 -5.52
N GLY A 14 -19.67 -4.79 -4.34
CA GLY A 14 -19.59 -6.13 -3.74
C GLY A 14 -18.17 -6.49 -3.27
N VAL A 15 -17.32 -5.50 -3.03
CA VAL A 15 -15.94 -5.70 -2.58
C VAL A 15 -15.86 -5.50 -1.07
N SER A 16 -15.29 -6.48 -0.38
CA SER A 16 -15.00 -6.35 1.06
C SER A 16 -13.81 -5.41 1.24
N VAL A 17 -14.01 -4.33 1.99
CA VAL A 17 -12.96 -3.34 2.29
C VAL A 17 -12.88 -3.09 3.79
N VAL A 18 -11.68 -2.85 4.29
CA VAL A 18 -11.44 -2.28 5.62
C VAL A 18 -11.02 -0.84 5.42
N ILE A 19 -11.70 0.09 6.09
CA ILE A 19 -11.40 1.52 5.99
C ILE A 19 -10.70 1.94 7.27
N THR A 20 -9.50 2.49 7.12
CA THR A 20 -8.71 3.06 8.21
C THR A 20 -8.61 4.56 8.02
N GLU A 21 -8.90 5.31 9.07
CA GLU A 21 -8.74 6.76 9.10
C GLU A 21 -7.61 7.13 10.06
N ASN A 22 -6.81 8.12 9.68
CA ASN A 22 -5.78 8.68 10.54
C ASN A 22 -5.79 10.20 10.40
N SER A 23 -5.55 10.92 11.49
CA SER A 23 -5.47 12.38 11.50
C SER A 23 -4.25 12.91 10.74
N SER A 24 -3.19 12.10 10.62
CA SER A 24 -2.02 12.36 9.78
C SER A 24 -1.44 11.02 9.34
N TRP A 25 -1.15 10.89 8.05
CA TRP A 25 -0.47 9.72 7.51
C TRP A 25 1.02 10.03 7.41
N THR A 26 1.82 9.15 8.02
CA THR A 26 3.27 9.09 7.82
C THR A 26 3.63 7.77 7.16
N LEU A 27 4.83 7.68 6.59
CA LEU A 27 5.34 6.42 6.03
C LEU A 27 5.25 5.27 7.04
N THR A 28 5.64 5.52 8.29
CA THR A 28 5.54 4.54 9.38
C THR A 28 4.11 4.04 9.54
N SER A 29 3.13 4.97 9.66
CA SER A 29 1.72 4.59 9.84
C SER A 29 1.11 3.88 8.63
N LEU A 30 1.58 4.21 7.43
CA LEU A 30 1.19 3.53 6.20
C LEU A 30 1.69 2.08 6.20
N LEU A 31 2.98 1.88 6.48
CA LEU A 31 3.61 0.56 6.52
C LEU A 31 3.01 -0.32 7.63
N ASP A 32 2.79 0.23 8.82
CA ASP A 32 2.09 -0.45 9.93
C ASP A 32 0.66 -0.88 9.50
N GLY A 33 -0.02 -0.05 8.71
CA GLY A 33 -1.34 -0.34 8.15
C GLY A 33 -1.31 -1.46 7.11
N ILE A 34 -0.31 -1.46 6.22
CA ILE A 34 -0.11 -2.51 5.21
C ILE A 34 0.20 -3.86 5.90
N ASP A 35 1.10 -3.88 6.89
CA ASP A 35 1.45 -5.09 7.65
C ASP A 35 0.21 -5.70 8.32
N SER A 36 -0.57 -4.85 9.01
CA SER A 36 -1.80 -5.26 9.66
C SER A 36 -2.83 -5.83 8.67
N ALA A 37 -2.98 -5.21 7.49
CA ALA A 37 -3.91 -5.66 6.47
C ALA A 37 -3.47 -6.99 5.84
N ALA A 38 -2.18 -7.14 5.51
CA ALA A 38 -1.62 -8.37 4.98
C ALA A 38 -1.77 -9.54 5.97
N ALA A 39 -1.49 -9.30 7.25
CA ALA A 39 -1.67 -10.30 8.32
C ALA A 39 -3.14 -10.73 8.48
N GLN A 40 -4.08 -9.78 8.47
CA GLN A 40 -5.52 -10.08 8.55
C GLN A 40 -6.04 -10.87 7.36
N ALA A 41 -5.53 -10.56 6.15
CA ALA A 41 -5.89 -11.27 4.93
C ALA A 41 -5.20 -12.63 4.79
N GLY A 42 -4.15 -12.90 5.58
CA GLY A 42 -3.27 -14.06 5.38
C GLY A 42 -2.54 -14.02 4.03
N ALA A 43 -2.25 -12.82 3.53
CA ALA A 43 -1.64 -12.60 2.22
C ALA A 43 -0.11 -12.70 2.29
N ASP A 44 0.52 -13.12 1.19
CA ASP A 44 1.98 -13.19 1.06
C ASP A 44 2.61 -11.87 0.62
N ALA A 45 1.86 -11.03 -0.09
CA ALA A 45 2.28 -9.72 -0.55
C ALA A 45 1.12 -8.72 -0.52
N ALA A 46 1.45 -7.44 -0.47
CA ALA A 46 0.51 -6.34 -0.54
C ALA A 46 0.68 -5.55 -1.85
N VAL A 47 -0.43 -5.25 -2.52
CA VAL A 47 -0.47 -4.31 -3.64
C VAL A 47 -0.85 -2.94 -3.11
N TYR A 48 0.01 -1.95 -3.35
CA TYR A 48 -0.18 -0.57 -2.93
C TYR A 48 -0.43 0.34 -4.13
N ALA A 49 -1.46 1.17 -4.05
CA ALA A 49 -1.81 2.15 -5.08
C ALA A 49 -2.66 3.29 -4.50
N PHE A 50 -2.64 4.45 -5.16
CA PHE A 50 -3.45 5.61 -4.81
C PHE A 50 -4.85 5.50 -5.41
N ALA A 51 -5.88 5.42 -4.56
CA ALA A 51 -7.26 5.18 -4.97
C ALA A 51 -7.91 6.38 -5.69
N ASP A 52 -7.35 7.59 -5.54
CA ASP A 52 -7.78 8.81 -6.22
C ASP A 52 -7.19 8.95 -7.64
N CYS A 53 -6.33 8.02 -8.06
CA CYS A 53 -5.77 7.97 -9.41
C CYS A 53 -6.66 7.09 -10.32
N PRO A 54 -7.43 7.68 -11.27
CA PRO A 54 -8.43 6.94 -12.05
C PRO A 54 -7.82 6.02 -13.12
N PHE A 55 -6.51 6.08 -13.34
CA PHE A 55 -5.80 5.40 -14.41
C PHE A 55 -4.95 4.23 -13.92
N LEU A 56 -5.25 3.67 -12.74
CA LEU A 56 -4.59 2.46 -12.27
C LEU A 56 -4.80 1.31 -13.27
N ASP A 57 -3.71 0.79 -13.83
CA ASP A 57 -3.76 -0.24 -14.86
C ASP A 57 -3.74 -1.65 -14.25
N LYS A 58 -4.87 -2.35 -14.35
CA LYS A 58 -5.03 -3.71 -13.82
C LYS A 58 -4.10 -4.74 -14.49
N VAL A 59 -3.83 -4.61 -15.79
CA VAL A 59 -2.98 -5.56 -16.53
C VAL A 59 -1.54 -5.42 -16.04
N LEU A 60 -1.04 -4.19 -15.97
CA LEU A 60 0.28 -3.89 -15.43
C LEU A 60 0.42 -4.35 -13.97
N THR A 61 -0.59 -4.09 -13.12
CA THR A 61 -0.59 -4.61 -11.74
C THR A 61 -0.44 -6.13 -11.70
N GLY A 62 -1.14 -6.88 -12.57
CA GLY A 62 -1.01 -8.33 -12.66
C GLY A 62 0.39 -8.80 -13.09
N GLU A 63 1.03 -8.07 -14.01
CA GLU A 63 2.41 -8.33 -14.43
C GLU A 63 3.41 -8.08 -13.29
N LEU A 64 3.20 -7.02 -12.50
CA LEU A 64 4.04 -6.71 -11.34
C LEU A 64 3.93 -7.78 -10.26
N VAL A 65 2.71 -8.25 -9.93
CA VAL A 65 2.51 -9.36 -8.98
C VAL A 65 3.18 -10.63 -9.50
N SER A 66 2.99 -10.97 -10.77
CA SER A 66 3.62 -12.17 -11.38
C SER A 66 5.14 -12.09 -11.34
N THR A 67 5.70 -10.90 -11.57
CA THR A 67 7.15 -10.65 -11.51
C THR A 67 7.67 -10.78 -10.08
N HIS A 68 6.95 -10.18 -9.13
CA HIS A 68 7.26 -10.22 -7.71
C HIS A 68 7.35 -11.68 -7.20
N GLU A 69 6.33 -12.49 -7.52
CA GLU A 69 6.29 -13.92 -7.16
C GLU A 69 7.40 -14.71 -7.85
N LYS A 70 7.58 -14.52 -9.17
CA LYS A 70 8.57 -15.28 -9.96
C LYS A 70 9.99 -15.13 -9.45
N TYR A 71 10.35 -13.94 -8.98
CA TYR A 71 11.70 -13.63 -8.53
C TYR A 71 11.84 -13.59 -7.01
N ALA A 72 10.77 -13.89 -6.26
CA ALA A 72 10.73 -13.76 -4.80
C ALA A 72 11.28 -12.40 -4.34
N ALA A 73 10.83 -11.34 -5.02
CA ALA A 73 11.31 -9.98 -4.76
C ALA A 73 10.70 -9.44 -3.47
N GLU A 74 11.45 -8.60 -2.75
CA GLU A 74 10.95 -7.92 -1.54
C GLU A 74 10.09 -6.69 -1.86
N TYR A 75 10.39 -6.04 -3.00
CA TYR A 75 9.71 -4.86 -3.49
C TYR A 75 9.72 -4.85 -5.02
N THR A 76 8.60 -4.51 -5.64
CA THR A 76 8.47 -4.48 -7.11
C THR A 76 7.61 -3.30 -7.54
N PHE A 77 8.12 -2.51 -8.47
CA PHE A 77 7.46 -1.32 -9.01
C PHE A 77 7.81 -1.15 -10.49
N ALA A 78 7.02 -0.34 -11.20
CA ALA A 78 7.29 0.01 -12.60
C ALA A 78 7.91 1.41 -12.69
N ASP A 79 9.19 1.48 -13.02
CA ASP A 79 9.86 2.76 -13.28
C ASP A 79 9.48 3.34 -14.65
N GLY A 80 9.46 4.66 -14.77
CA GLY A 80 9.15 5.38 -16.01
C GLY A 80 7.66 5.59 -16.33
N TYR A 81 6.75 5.17 -15.44
CA TYR A 81 5.32 5.44 -15.56
C TYR A 81 4.90 6.71 -14.81
N PRO A 82 3.81 7.40 -15.25
CA PRO A 82 3.24 8.49 -14.49
C PRO A 82 2.82 8.06 -13.08
N TYR A 83 2.91 8.99 -12.13
CA TYR A 83 2.44 8.76 -10.77
C TYR A 83 0.98 8.30 -10.73
N GLY A 84 0.70 7.28 -9.92
CA GLY A 84 -0.65 6.71 -9.76
C GLY A 84 -1.11 5.79 -10.89
N PHE A 85 -0.30 5.58 -11.94
CA PHE A 85 -0.63 4.66 -13.04
C PHE A 85 -0.27 3.21 -12.71
N ALA A 86 0.93 2.99 -12.19
CA ALA A 86 1.42 1.66 -11.81
C ALA A 86 1.30 1.47 -10.29
N SER A 87 0.83 0.29 -9.88
CA SER A 87 0.87 -0.12 -8.48
C SER A 87 2.28 -0.49 -8.04
N GLU A 88 2.47 -0.61 -6.73
CA GLU A 88 3.66 -1.18 -6.12
C GLU A 88 3.30 -2.49 -5.41
N VAL A 89 4.26 -3.41 -5.30
CA VAL A 89 4.08 -4.70 -4.62
C VAL A 89 5.16 -4.86 -3.56
N LEU A 90 4.73 -5.18 -2.33
CA LEU A 90 5.59 -5.35 -1.15
C LEU A 90 5.41 -6.74 -0.57
N ASP A 91 6.50 -7.44 -0.28
CA ASP A 91 6.47 -8.74 0.40
C ASP A 91 6.11 -8.56 1.88
N LYS A 92 5.31 -9.49 2.44
CA LYS A 92 4.87 -9.42 3.84
C LYS A 92 6.01 -9.40 4.85
N GLY A 93 7.14 -10.03 4.54
CA GLY A 93 8.31 -10.08 5.40
C GLY A 93 9.10 -8.77 5.38
N THR A 94 9.03 -8.04 4.27
CA THR A 94 9.73 -6.77 4.07
C THR A 94 9.01 -5.60 4.73
N VAL A 95 7.68 -5.54 4.67
CA VAL A 95 6.88 -4.44 5.23
C VAL A 95 7.23 -4.10 6.69
N PRO A 96 7.27 -5.04 7.66
CA PRO A 96 7.60 -4.70 9.05
C PRO A 96 9.03 -4.20 9.24
N ILE A 97 9.98 -4.64 8.39
CA ILE A 97 11.37 -4.15 8.41
C ILE A 97 11.40 -2.69 7.96
N LEU A 98 10.69 -2.35 6.88
CA LEU A 98 10.58 -0.98 6.39
C LEU A 98 9.89 -0.08 7.42
N ALA A 99 8.86 -0.57 8.11
CA ALA A 99 8.17 0.18 9.15
C ALA A 99 9.12 0.60 10.27
N GLU A 100 9.98 -0.31 10.72
CA GLU A 100 10.96 -0.04 11.78
C GLU A 100 12.07 0.94 11.32
N LEU A 101 12.54 0.78 10.08
CA LEU A 101 13.50 1.72 9.47
C LEU A 101 12.89 3.13 9.38
N SER A 102 11.63 3.22 8.95
CA SER A 102 10.90 4.48 8.85
C SER A 102 10.73 5.15 10.20
N ARG A 103 10.37 4.37 11.23
CA ARG A 103 10.24 4.84 12.62
C ARG A 103 11.55 5.45 13.13
N THR A 104 12.67 4.77 12.89
CA THR A 104 14.00 5.27 13.24
C THR A 104 14.35 6.55 12.49
N ALA A 105 14.06 6.63 11.19
CA ALA A 105 14.31 7.82 10.38
C ALA A 105 13.45 9.02 10.84
N GLN A 106 12.16 8.78 11.11
CA GLN A 106 11.22 9.81 11.56
C GLN A 106 11.64 10.40 12.93
N GLN A 107 12.13 9.57 13.85
CA GLN A 107 12.67 10.01 15.14
C GLN A 107 13.89 10.91 14.97
N LYS A 108 14.81 10.57 14.05
CA LYS A 108 16.01 11.37 13.78
C LYS A 108 15.71 12.71 13.11
N LEU A 109 14.66 12.77 12.29
CA LEU A 109 14.29 13.95 11.51
C LEU A 109 13.32 14.91 12.22
N GLY A 110 12.94 14.65 13.48
CA GLY A 110 12.09 15.56 14.25
C GLY A 110 10.58 15.40 14.02
N GLY A 111 10.13 14.25 13.49
CA GLY A 111 8.77 13.76 13.73
C GLY A 111 7.65 14.11 12.74
N THR A 112 7.91 14.70 11.57
CA THR A 112 6.83 15.15 10.66
C THR A 112 7.14 14.92 9.17
N ALA A 113 7.62 13.73 8.80
CA ALA A 113 7.53 13.31 7.39
C ALA A 113 6.10 12.83 7.14
N GLU A 114 5.21 13.79 6.83
CA GLU A 114 3.86 13.50 6.35
C GLU A 114 3.94 12.90 4.94
N PHE A 115 3.03 11.98 4.67
CA PHE A 115 2.88 11.23 3.42
C PHE A 115 1.82 11.87 2.53
#